data_AF-A0A9W7L8X7-F1
#
_entry.id   AF-A0A9W7L8X7-F1
#
_cell.length_a   1.000
_cell.length_b   1.000
_cell.length_c   1.000
_cell.angle_alpha   90.00
_cell.angle_beta   90.00
_cell.angle_gamma   90.00
#
_symmetry.space_group_name_H-M   'P 1'
#
loop_
_entity.id
_entity.type
_entity.pdbx_description
1 polymer ?
#
loop_
_entity_poly.entity_id
_entity_poly.type
_entity_poly.pdbx_seq_one_letter_code
_entity_poly.pdbx_strand_id
1 'polypeptide(L)'
;MWMLIRMAAFLGATLAFKPFVSRKALPRLTNAPNTHYLNPGPPHPSNLSVLGAVKAPADVDGVDPYDGFPSVFRPVAEFIDSNTGGWALSYADCTPEDETTLGGVAFLLTNVAYLVVGGVLWNRGEVTLGLLTEVAGIFSYIYHYNQLAARGANSPAVRLSLLIDYFTAGSALIFGTGMLFEEVGSEIFAGGLTGVNILAASPSLTAALVCGFLAVLNLRLCWVWERGKTYLFFHSLWHIFSAATCYFVGADWNGGNWWW
;
A
#
# COMPACT_ATOMS: atom_id res chain seq x y z
N MET A 1 -28.20 2.21 0.70
CA MET A 1 -28.39 1.38 1.90
C MET A 1 -27.31 0.30 2.03
N TRP A 2 -27.07 -0.55 1.02
CA TRP A 2 -26.02 -1.58 1.05
C TRP A 2 -24.60 -1.08 1.28
N MET A 3 -24.21 0.06 0.71
CA MET A 3 -22.90 0.69 0.95
C MET A 3 -22.69 1.06 2.42
N LEU A 4 -23.70 1.64 3.08
CA LEU A 4 -23.63 1.99 4.50
C LEU A 4 -23.55 0.75 5.39
N ILE A 5 -24.24 -0.34 5.02
CA ILE A 5 -24.16 -1.62 5.74
C ILE A 5 -22.76 -2.22 5.62
N ARG A 6 -22.14 -2.17 4.42
CA ARG A 6 -20.76 -2.65 4.22
C ARG A 6 -19.72 -1.78 4.95
N MET A 7 -19.86 -0.46 4.89
CA MET A 7 -18.99 0.46 5.63
C MET A 7 -19.13 0.27 7.15
N ALA A 8 -20.36 0.09 7.66
CA ALA A 8 -20.60 -0.18 9.08
C ALA A 8 -20.11 -1.57 9.50
N ALA A 9 -20.29 -2.59 8.66
CA ALA A 9 -19.76 -3.93 8.90
C ALA A 9 -18.24 -3.94 8.84
N PHE A 10 -17.62 -3.16 7.95
CA PHE A 10 -16.17 -3.02 7.88
C PHE A 10 -15.61 -2.20 9.03
N LEU A 11 -16.21 -1.06 9.40
CA LEU A 11 -15.80 -0.29 10.58
C LEU A 11 -15.99 -1.13 11.85
N GLY A 12 -17.11 -1.84 11.96
CA GLY A 12 -17.35 -2.80 13.04
C GLY A 12 -16.33 -3.93 13.02
N ALA A 13 -16.00 -4.48 11.85
CA ALA A 13 -14.98 -5.50 11.69
C ALA A 13 -13.61 -4.94 12.03
N THR A 14 -13.09 -3.88 11.43
CA THR A 14 -11.78 -3.27 11.77
C THR A 14 -11.66 -2.86 13.23
N LEU A 15 -12.72 -2.36 13.86
CA LEU A 15 -12.72 -2.07 15.29
C LEU A 15 -12.76 -3.34 16.17
N ALA A 16 -13.36 -4.44 15.68
CA ALA A 16 -13.44 -5.74 16.37
C ALA A 16 -12.28 -6.70 16.02
N PHE A 17 -11.64 -6.50 14.87
CA PHE A 17 -10.57 -7.29 14.30
C PHE A 17 -9.29 -6.74 14.89
N LYS A 18 -8.99 -7.14 16.13
CA LYS A 18 -7.60 -7.17 16.58
C LYS A 18 -6.94 -8.21 15.68
N PRO A 19 -6.02 -7.84 14.77
CA PRO A 19 -5.32 -8.84 13.97
C PRO A 19 -4.66 -9.84 14.91
N PHE A 20 -4.37 -11.02 14.37
CA PHE A 20 -3.87 -12.23 15.05
C PHE A 20 -2.50 -12.06 15.75
N VAL A 21 -2.20 -10.86 16.25
CA VAL A 21 -1.17 -10.59 17.23
C VAL A 21 -1.79 -10.88 18.60
N SER A 22 -1.71 -12.14 19.03
CA SER A 22 -1.88 -12.48 20.43
C SER A 22 -0.96 -11.55 21.25
N ARG A 23 -1.53 -10.61 22.01
CA ARG A 23 -0.78 -9.81 23.00
C ARG A 23 -0.03 -10.70 24.01
N LYS A 24 -0.32 -12.01 24.06
CA LYS A 24 0.39 -13.00 24.88
C LYS A 24 1.60 -13.63 24.19
N ALA A 25 1.81 -13.42 22.90
CA ALA A 25 2.92 -14.00 22.12
C ALA A 25 4.00 -13.00 21.71
N LEU A 26 3.78 -11.69 21.89
CA LEU A 26 4.90 -10.74 21.99
C LEU A 26 5.39 -10.80 23.45
N PRO A 27 6.46 -11.53 23.77
CA PRO A 27 7.13 -11.29 25.04
C PRO A 27 7.37 -9.79 25.13
N ARG A 28 7.07 -9.20 26.29
CA ARG A 28 7.53 -7.85 26.61
C ARG A 28 9.05 -7.85 26.43
N LEU A 29 9.52 -7.49 25.24
CA LEU A 29 10.90 -7.13 24.96
C LEU A 29 11.15 -5.75 25.61
N THR A 30 10.90 -5.67 26.92
CA THR A 30 11.13 -4.46 27.71
C THR A 30 12.55 -4.38 28.24
N ASN A 31 13.40 -5.39 27.96
CA ASN A 31 14.76 -5.47 28.50
C ASN A 31 15.83 -5.95 27.48
N ALA A 32 15.49 -6.14 26.20
CA ALA A 32 16.57 -6.14 25.21
C ALA A 32 17.08 -4.69 25.20
N PRO A 33 18.37 -4.43 25.47
CA PRO A 33 18.89 -3.09 25.28
C PRO A 33 18.46 -2.65 23.88
N ASN A 34 17.93 -1.44 23.77
CA ASN A 34 17.74 -0.78 22.49
C ASN A 34 19.11 -0.73 21.80
N THR A 35 19.57 -1.83 21.21
CA THR A 35 20.49 -1.80 20.12
C THR A 35 19.69 -1.10 19.06
N HIS A 36 19.89 0.21 19.05
CA HIS A 36 19.58 1.09 17.95
C HIS A 36 20.04 0.36 16.67
N TYR A 37 19.12 -0.40 16.07
CA TYR A 37 19.13 -0.73 14.65
C TYR A 37 18.72 0.53 13.85
N LEU A 38 18.82 1.73 14.46
CA LEU A 38 19.28 2.90 13.74
C LEU A 38 20.68 2.56 13.24
N ASN A 39 20.76 2.05 12.02
CA ASN A 39 21.90 2.35 11.19
C ASN A 39 22.17 3.86 11.37
N PRO A 40 23.28 4.29 11.99
CA PRO A 40 23.65 5.69 11.88
C PRO A 40 23.78 5.87 10.38
N GLY A 41 22.86 6.64 9.79
CA GLY A 41 23.00 7.03 8.39
C GLY A 41 24.47 7.45 8.20
N PRO A 42 25.13 7.01 7.12
CA PRO A 42 26.55 7.22 6.95
C PRO A 42 26.88 8.68 7.29
N PRO A 43 27.96 8.96 8.05
CA PRO A 43 28.29 10.33 8.43
C PRO A 43 28.35 11.14 7.15
N HIS A 44 27.41 12.09 7.06
CA HIS A 44 27.14 12.95 5.92
C HIS A 44 28.37 13.10 5.01
N PRO A 45 28.51 12.31 3.93
CA PRO A 45 29.41 12.66 2.87
C PRO A 45 28.68 13.67 2.02
N SER A 46 29.37 14.70 1.60
CA SER A 46 28.94 15.76 0.69
C SER A 46 28.54 15.27 -0.72
N ASN A 47 28.06 14.03 -0.88
CA ASN A 47 27.69 13.42 -2.16
C ASN A 47 26.42 12.55 -2.03
N LEU A 48 25.27 13.10 -2.43
CA LEU A 48 24.12 12.47 -3.13
C LEU A 48 23.90 10.95 -2.99
N SER A 49 23.96 10.40 -1.77
CA SER A 49 23.43 9.08 -1.41
C SER A 49 22.48 9.24 -0.21
N VAL A 50 21.51 10.12 -0.39
CA VAL A 50 20.36 10.25 0.50
C VAL A 50 19.46 9.08 0.19
N LEU A 51 19.15 8.24 1.19
CA LEU A 51 17.90 7.47 1.39
C LEU A 51 18.15 6.46 2.52
N GLY A 52 17.83 6.89 3.74
CA GLY A 52 18.06 6.15 4.98
C GLY A 52 17.03 5.06 5.23
N ALA A 53 17.00 4.05 4.36
CA ALA A 53 16.25 2.86 4.64
C ALA A 53 16.82 2.11 5.83
N VAL A 54 15.95 1.59 6.69
CA VAL A 54 16.31 0.49 7.58
C VAL A 54 16.53 -0.71 6.68
N LYS A 55 17.75 -0.79 6.12
CA LYS A 55 18.20 -1.96 5.37
C LYS A 55 17.90 -3.17 6.25
N ALA A 56 17.15 -4.15 5.74
CA ALA A 56 17.04 -5.43 6.44
C ALA A 56 18.48 -5.84 6.80
N PRO A 57 18.76 -6.11 8.08
CA PRO A 57 20.12 -6.34 8.54
C PRO A 57 20.70 -7.47 7.69
N ALA A 58 21.62 -7.12 6.80
CA ALA A 58 22.43 -8.11 6.15
C ALA A 58 23.32 -8.69 7.25
N ASP A 59 22.99 -9.88 7.74
CA ASP A 59 23.85 -10.78 8.51
C ASP A 59 24.64 -10.17 9.68
N VAL A 60 24.15 -9.11 10.32
CA VAL A 60 25.00 -8.42 11.31
C VAL A 60 25.28 -9.29 12.53
N ASP A 61 24.46 -10.31 12.84
CA ASP A 61 24.64 -11.14 14.05
C ASP A 61 24.30 -12.64 13.86
N GLY A 62 24.24 -13.16 12.63
CA GLY A 62 23.86 -14.56 12.36
C GLY A 62 22.40 -14.91 12.72
N VAL A 63 21.56 -13.90 12.95
CA VAL A 63 20.12 -14.05 13.21
C VAL A 63 19.39 -14.09 11.87
N ASP A 64 18.64 -15.17 11.65
CA ASP A 64 17.79 -15.34 10.47
C ASP A 64 16.74 -14.20 10.41
N PRO A 65 16.76 -13.32 9.39
CA PRO A 65 15.82 -12.21 9.28
C PRO A 65 14.37 -12.67 9.04
N TYR A 66 14.16 -13.97 8.78
CA TYR A 66 12.85 -14.61 8.63
C TYR A 66 12.50 -15.50 9.81
N ASP A 67 13.18 -15.37 10.96
CA ASP A 67 12.73 -16.04 12.18
C ASP A 67 11.28 -15.64 12.51
N GLY A 68 10.44 -16.64 12.76
CA GLY A 68 8.99 -16.47 12.94
C GLY A 68 8.18 -16.13 11.68
N PHE A 69 8.79 -16.05 10.49
CA PHE A 69 8.07 -15.88 9.22
C PHE A 69 7.46 -17.22 8.76
N PRO A 70 6.23 -17.27 8.22
CA PRO A 70 5.63 -18.53 7.79
C PRO A 70 6.44 -19.22 6.68
N SER A 71 6.78 -20.50 6.90
CA SER A 71 7.64 -21.27 6.00
C SER A 71 7.11 -21.37 4.57
N VAL A 72 5.79 -21.35 4.37
CA VAL A 72 5.15 -21.40 3.05
C VAL A 72 5.43 -20.14 2.21
N PHE A 73 5.58 -18.97 2.84
CA PHE A 73 5.84 -17.70 2.15
C PHE A 73 7.32 -17.31 2.13
N ARG A 74 8.15 -18.00 2.93
CA ARG A 74 9.58 -17.71 3.06
C ARG A 74 10.34 -17.70 1.72
N PRO A 75 10.17 -18.67 0.79
CA PRO A 75 10.90 -18.63 -0.48
C PRO A 75 10.60 -17.38 -1.31
N VAL A 76 9.35 -16.91 -1.28
CA VAL A 76 8.94 -15.69 -1.99
C VAL A 76 9.55 -14.45 -1.34
N ALA A 77 9.54 -14.40 0.00
CA ALA A 77 10.13 -13.31 0.76
C ALA A 77 11.65 -13.21 0.53
N GLU A 78 12.36 -14.34 0.61
CA GLU A 78 13.79 -14.44 0.34
C GLU A 78 14.12 -14.02 -1.10
N PHE A 79 13.34 -14.47 -2.08
CA PHE A 79 13.50 -14.08 -3.48
C PHE A 79 13.33 -12.57 -3.67
N ILE A 80 12.28 -11.98 -3.10
CA ILE A 80 12.01 -10.55 -3.22
C ILE A 80 13.13 -9.72 -2.56
N ASP A 81 13.52 -10.08 -1.34
CA ASP A 81 14.58 -9.36 -0.63
C ASP A 81 15.95 -9.55 -1.31
N SER A 82 16.29 -10.74 -1.81
CA SER A 82 17.56 -10.95 -2.53
C SER A 82 17.67 -10.09 -3.79
N ASN A 83 16.55 -9.88 -4.50
CA ASN A 83 16.51 -9.07 -5.72
C ASN A 83 16.40 -7.56 -5.44
N THR A 84 16.03 -7.17 -4.22
CA THR A 84 15.86 -5.75 -3.83
C THR A 84 16.92 -5.28 -2.83
N GLY A 85 17.87 -6.14 -2.46
CA GLY A 85 18.88 -5.83 -1.46
C GLY A 85 18.32 -5.72 -0.03
N GLY A 86 17.25 -6.46 0.26
CA GLY A 86 16.54 -6.48 1.54
C GLY A 86 15.63 -5.28 1.76
N TRP A 87 15.30 -4.55 0.69
CA TRP A 87 14.55 -3.31 0.77
C TRP A 87 13.04 -3.52 0.59
N ALA A 88 12.62 -4.46 -0.25
CA ALA A 88 11.19 -4.59 -0.57
C ALA A 88 10.33 -4.99 0.64
N LEU A 89 10.83 -5.81 1.56
CA LEU A 89 10.11 -6.12 2.80
C LEU A 89 10.53 -5.26 3.99
N SER A 90 11.31 -4.20 3.76
CA SER A 90 11.57 -3.17 4.76
C SER A 90 10.36 -2.23 4.87
N TYR A 91 10.15 -1.65 6.05
CA TYR A 91 9.06 -0.73 6.31
C TYR A 91 9.50 0.44 7.17
N ALA A 92 8.82 1.57 6.97
CA ALA A 92 9.11 2.82 7.65
C ALA A 92 8.85 2.74 9.16
N ASP A 93 9.63 3.53 9.92
CA ASP A 93 9.45 3.72 11.35
C ASP A 93 8.46 4.87 11.60
N CYS A 94 7.29 4.54 12.13
CA CYS A 94 6.22 5.51 12.39
C CYS A 94 6.34 6.24 13.73
N THR A 95 7.36 5.97 14.54
CA THR A 95 7.49 6.59 15.86
C THR A 95 7.54 8.13 15.78
N PRO A 96 6.92 8.84 16.74
CA PRO A 96 6.28 8.32 17.96
C PRO A 96 4.84 7.81 17.77
N GLU A 97 4.26 7.94 16.57
CA GLU A 97 2.87 7.54 16.30
C GLU A 97 2.69 6.01 16.40
N ASP A 98 1.49 5.59 16.83
CA ASP A 98 1.10 4.19 16.96
C ASP A 98 -0.39 4.01 16.60
N GLU A 99 -0.93 2.81 16.71
CA GLU A 99 -2.32 2.51 16.31
C GLU A 99 -3.39 3.19 17.19
N THR A 100 -2.98 3.83 18.28
CA THR A 100 -3.85 4.50 19.24
C THR A 100 -3.71 6.02 19.23
N THR A 101 -2.62 6.56 18.68
CA THR A 101 -2.46 8.01 18.52
C THR A 101 -3.40 8.55 17.45
N LEU A 102 -3.78 9.82 17.57
CA LEU A 102 -4.62 10.47 16.55
C LEU A 102 -3.98 10.44 15.16
N GLY A 103 -2.65 10.60 15.08
CA GLY A 103 -1.91 10.54 13.82
C GLY A 103 -1.97 9.15 13.17
N GLY A 104 -1.75 8.09 13.95
CA GLY A 104 -1.85 6.72 13.45
C GLY A 104 -3.28 6.32 13.08
N VAL A 105 -4.28 6.71 13.86
CA VAL A 105 -5.70 6.47 13.53
C VAL A 105 -6.09 7.21 12.24
N ALA A 106 -5.70 8.49 12.09
CA ALA A 106 -5.97 9.25 10.88
C ALA A 106 -5.29 8.62 9.65
N PHE A 107 -4.05 8.15 9.80
CA PHE A 107 -3.34 7.42 8.76
C PHE A 107 -4.09 6.14 8.37
N LEU A 108 -4.48 5.31 9.33
CA LEU A 108 -5.23 4.07 9.06
C LEU A 108 -6.57 4.34 8.36
N LEU A 109 -7.27 5.40 8.74
CA LEU A 109 -8.55 5.78 8.13
C LEU A 109 -8.44 6.14 6.65
N THR A 110 -7.25 6.50 6.14
CA THR A 110 -7.10 6.79 4.71
C THR A 110 -7.33 5.56 3.82
N ASN A 111 -7.21 4.34 4.35
CA ASN A 111 -7.59 3.11 3.65
C ASN A 111 -9.09 2.99 3.38
N VAL A 112 -9.94 3.73 4.11
CA VAL A 112 -11.39 3.76 3.84
C VAL A 112 -11.67 4.28 2.42
N ALA A 113 -10.78 5.08 1.83
CA ALA A 113 -10.89 5.53 0.45
C ALA A 113 -11.02 4.35 -0.53
N TYR A 114 -10.24 3.28 -0.35
CA TYR A 114 -10.32 2.09 -1.20
C TYR A 114 -11.67 1.37 -1.10
N LEU A 115 -12.24 1.29 0.10
CA LEU A 115 -13.54 0.65 0.31
C LEU A 115 -14.68 1.46 -0.29
N VAL A 116 -14.63 2.79 -0.13
CA VAL A 116 -15.62 3.68 -0.73
C VAL A 116 -15.54 3.56 -2.25
N VAL A 117 -14.35 3.62 -2.83
CA VAL A 117 -14.16 3.49 -4.28
C VAL A 117 -14.59 2.11 -4.77
N GLY A 118 -14.13 1.03 -4.13
CA GLY A 118 -14.47 -0.32 -4.53
C GLY A 118 -15.97 -0.60 -4.45
N GLY A 119 -16.65 -0.10 -3.40
CA GLY A 119 -18.10 -0.14 -3.29
C GLY A 119 -18.81 0.68 -4.35
N VAL A 120 -18.29 1.85 -4.74
CA VAL A 120 -18.85 2.65 -5.85
C VAL A 120 -18.69 1.93 -7.19
N LEU A 121 -17.51 1.38 -7.48
CA LEU A 121 -17.24 0.60 -8.70
C LEU A 121 -18.17 -0.61 -8.81
N TRP A 122 -18.33 -1.35 -7.71
CA TRP A 122 -19.28 -2.47 -7.66
C TRP A 122 -20.71 -2.05 -8.03
N ASN A 123 -21.18 -0.92 -7.48
CA ASN A 123 -22.52 -0.40 -7.79
C ASN A 123 -22.68 0.10 -9.24
N ARG A 124 -21.58 0.33 -9.95
CA ARG A 124 -21.56 0.71 -11.37
C ARG A 124 -21.42 -0.48 -12.31
N GLY A 125 -21.31 -1.70 -11.79
CA GLY A 125 -21.09 -2.91 -12.59
C GLY A 125 -19.62 -3.32 -12.71
N GLU A 126 -18.69 -2.48 -12.25
CA GLU A 126 -17.25 -2.76 -12.22
C GLU A 126 -16.86 -3.65 -11.03
N VAL A 127 -17.39 -4.87 -11.04
CA VAL A 127 -17.26 -5.83 -9.94
C VAL A 127 -15.80 -6.22 -9.71
N THR A 128 -15.05 -6.53 -10.75
CA THR A 128 -13.67 -7.04 -10.63
C THR A 128 -12.72 -5.98 -10.07
N LEU A 129 -12.64 -4.80 -10.71
CA LEU A 129 -11.79 -3.71 -10.22
C LEU A 129 -12.26 -3.23 -8.84
N GLY A 130 -13.59 -3.18 -8.61
CA GLY A 130 -14.16 -2.85 -7.32
C GLY A 130 -13.69 -3.78 -6.21
N LEU A 131 -13.80 -5.10 -6.41
CA LEU A 131 -13.35 -6.10 -5.45
C LEU A 131 -11.84 -6.04 -5.21
N LEU A 132 -11.03 -5.94 -6.27
CA LEU A 132 -9.59 -5.82 -6.14
C LEU A 132 -9.19 -4.57 -5.33
N THR A 133 -9.90 -3.46 -5.55
CA THR A 133 -9.70 -2.22 -4.79
C THR A 133 -10.05 -2.40 -3.32
N GLU A 134 -11.19 -3.02 -2.99
CA GLU A 134 -11.57 -3.28 -1.59
C GLU A 134 -10.55 -4.20 -0.91
N VAL A 135 -10.15 -5.29 -1.56
CA VAL A 135 -9.18 -6.25 -1.03
C VAL A 135 -7.83 -5.59 -0.77
N ALA A 136 -7.33 -4.78 -1.71
CA ALA A 136 -6.10 -4.00 -1.52
C ALA A 136 -6.20 -3.07 -0.31
N GLY A 137 -7.31 -2.36 -0.14
CA GLY A 137 -7.52 -1.50 1.02
C GLY A 137 -7.58 -2.24 2.37
N ILE A 138 -8.15 -3.44 2.39
CA ILE A 138 -8.20 -4.29 3.59
C ILE A 138 -6.80 -4.73 4.00
N PHE A 139 -6.01 -5.26 3.07
CA PHE A 139 -4.67 -5.77 3.38
C PHE A 139 -3.67 -4.64 3.65
N SER A 140 -3.78 -3.49 2.97
CA SER A 140 -3.04 -2.28 3.31
C SER A 140 -3.35 -1.80 4.73
N TYR A 141 -4.63 -1.79 5.15
CA TYR A 141 -4.99 -1.48 6.54
C TYR A 141 -4.32 -2.44 7.54
N ILE A 142 -4.37 -3.74 7.28
CA ILE A 142 -3.76 -4.76 8.15
C ILE A 142 -2.25 -4.53 8.27
N TYR A 143 -1.58 -4.28 7.14
CA TYR A 143 -0.15 -3.96 7.11
C TYR A 143 0.19 -2.73 7.95
N HIS A 144 -0.48 -1.60 7.68
CA HIS A 144 -0.19 -0.36 8.40
C HIS A 144 -0.57 -0.42 9.88
N TYR A 145 -1.59 -1.18 10.25
CA TYR A 145 -1.91 -1.44 11.64
C TYR A 145 -0.74 -2.16 12.33
N ASN A 146 -0.24 -3.24 11.72
CA ASN A 146 0.90 -3.98 12.26
C ASN A 146 2.16 -3.11 12.29
N GLN A 147 2.38 -2.28 11.27
CA GLN A 147 3.53 -1.35 11.19
C GLN A 147 3.52 -0.35 12.35
N LEU A 148 2.37 0.30 12.60
CA LEU A 148 2.18 1.21 13.72
C LEU A 148 2.38 0.49 15.06
N ALA A 149 1.77 -0.69 15.23
CA ALA A 149 1.87 -1.47 16.45
C ALA A 149 3.31 -1.95 16.75
N ALA A 150 4.11 -2.20 15.70
CA ALA A 150 5.50 -2.62 15.85
C ALA A 150 6.45 -1.48 16.24
N ARG A 151 6.06 -0.21 16.04
CA ARG A 151 6.84 0.98 16.44
C ARG A 151 8.31 0.95 16.01
N GLY A 152 8.54 0.57 14.74
CA GLY A 152 9.88 0.47 14.17
C GLY A 152 10.67 -0.80 14.53
N ALA A 153 10.14 -1.67 15.40
CA ALA A 153 10.75 -2.97 15.67
C ALA A 153 10.63 -3.88 14.46
N ASN A 154 11.67 -4.66 14.16
CA ASN A 154 11.65 -5.69 13.10
C ASN A 154 10.69 -6.82 13.49
N SER A 155 9.64 -7.03 12.71
CA SER A 155 8.53 -7.92 13.03
C SER A 155 8.14 -8.77 11.81
N PRO A 156 8.18 -10.11 11.91
CA PRO A 156 7.78 -10.99 10.81
C PRO A 156 6.29 -10.81 10.45
N ALA A 157 5.45 -10.43 11.41
CA ALA A 157 4.04 -10.12 11.16
C ALA A 157 3.87 -8.92 10.22
N VAL A 158 4.67 -7.86 10.40
CA VAL A 158 4.64 -6.67 9.54
C VAL A 158 5.08 -7.03 8.12
N ARG A 159 6.22 -7.73 8.00
CA ARG A 159 6.77 -8.17 6.70
C ARG A 159 5.79 -9.07 5.94
N LEU A 160 5.12 -9.99 6.63
CA LEU A 160 4.13 -10.86 6.01
C LEU A 160 2.93 -10.06 5.52
N SER A 161 2.40 -9.15 6.35
CA SER A 161 1.29 -8.30 5.92
C SER A 161 1.67 -7.38 4.76
N LEU A 162 2.90 -6.87 4.72
CA LEU A 162 3.43 -6.07 3.60
C LEU A 162 3.52 -6.89 2.31
N LEU A 163 3.99 -8.14 2.39
CA LEU A 163 4.02 -9.04 1.23
C LEU A 163 2.63 -9.28 0.65
N ILE A 164 1.65 -9.54 1.52
CA ILE A 164 0.25 -9.75 1.08
C ILE A 164 -0.34 -8.46 0.50
N ASP A 165 -0.09 -7.32 1.14
CA ASP A 165 -0.49 -6.00 0.64
C ASP A 165 0.05 -5.79 -0.79
N TYR A 166 1.34 -6.01 -1.02
CA TYR A 166 1.94 -5.94 -2.36
C TYR A 166 1.26 -6.81 -3.41
N PHE A 167 0.93 -8.07 -3.06
CA PHE A 167 0.21 -8.93 -4.00
C PHE A 167 -1.17 -8.37 -4.35
N THR A 168 -1.90 -7.87 -3.36
CA THR A 168 -3.27 -7.36 -3.57
C THR A 168 -3.29 -6.00 -4.28
N ALA A 169 -2.44 -5.06 -3.86
CA ALA A 169 -2.25 -3.78 -4.52
C ALA A 169 -1.70 -3.95 -5.94
N GLY A 170 -0.70 -4.82 -6.13
CA GLY A 170 -0.15 -5.16 -7.44
C GLY A 170 -1.19 -5.75 -8.39
N SER A 171 -2.07 -6.62 -7.89
CA SER A 171 -3.17 -7.18 -8.68
C SER A 171 -4.15 -6.11 -9.15
N ALA A 172 -4.55 -5.18 -8.26
CA ALA A 172 -5.42 -4.06 -8.61
C ALA A 172 -4.75 -3.12 -9.65
N LEU A 173 -3.46 -2.82 -9.46
CA LEU A 173 -2.67 -1.98 -10.37
C LEU A 173 -2.54 -2.60 -11.76
N ILE A 174 -2.19 -3.89 -11.85
CA ILE A 174 -2.04 -4.59 -13.13
C ILE A 174 -3.40 -4.61 -13.86
N PHE A 175 -4.48 -4.97 -13.16
CA PHE A 175 -5.82 -5.03 -13.75
C PHE A 175 -6.28 -3.66 -14.25
N GLY A 176 -6.23 -2.62 -13.40
CA GLY A 176 -6.63 -1.27 -13.79
C GLY A 176 -5.75 -0.68 -14.90
N THR A 177 -4.45 -0.98 -14.92
CA THR A 177 -3.56 -0.58 -16.02
C THR A 177 -3.95 -1.27 -17.33
N GLY A 178 -4.33 -2.56 -17.28
CA GLY A 178 -4.87 -3.27 -18.45
C GLY A 178 -6.11 -2.59 -19.02
N MET A 179 -7.07 -2.23 -18.16
CA MET A 179 -8.27 -1.49 -18.57
C MET A 179 -7.91 -0.17 -19.26
N LEU A 180 -6.97 0.61 -18.69
CA LEU A 180 -6.51 1.85 -19.31
C LEU A 180 -5.88 1.63 -20.70
N PHE A 181 -5.09 0.57 -20.88
CA PHE A 181 -4.50 0.26 -22.18
C PHE A 181 -5.55 -0.16 -23.22
N GLU A 182 -6.59 -0.88 -22.81
CA GLU A 182 -7.69 -1.25 -23.70
C GLU A 182 -8.50 -0.02 -24.14
N GLU A 183 -8.81 0.88 -23.20
CA GLU A 183 -9.51 2.14 -23.50
C GLU A 183 -8.69 3.02 -24.45
N VAL A 184 -7.44 3.33 -24.09
CA VAL A 184 -6.54 4.15 -24.91
C VAL A 184 -6.26 3.50 -26.27
N GLY A 185 -6.05 2.19 -26.29
CA GLY A 185 -5.85 1.43 -27.52
C GLY A 185 -7.04 1.57 -28.46
N SER A 186 -8.25 1.39 -27.94
CA SER A 186 -9.47 1.50 -28.74
C SER A 186 -9.62 2.88 -29.39
N GLU A 187 -9.31 3.96 -28.66
CA GLU A 187 -9.40 5.32 -29.18
C GLU A 187 -8.33 5.63 -30.23
N ILE A 188 -7.09 5.17 -30.01
CA ILE A 188 -5.98 5.34 -30.98
C ILE A 188 -6.31 4.60 -32.28
N PHE A 189 -6.73 3.33 -32.20
CA PHE A 189 -6.97 2.50 -33.37
C PHE A 189 -8.25 2.88 -34.12
N ALA A 190 -9.32 3.30 -33.42
CA ALA A 190 -10.59 3.66 -34.05
C ALA A 190 -10.65 5.12 -34.55
N GLY A 191 -9.97 6.04 -33.86
CA GLY A 191 -10.11 7.49 -34.12
C GLY A 191 -8.98 8.13 -34.92
N GLY A 192 -7.84 7.45 -35.11
CA GLY A 192 -6.65 8.07 -35.71
C GLY A 192 -6.13 9.28 -34.93
N LEU A 193 -6.49 9.38 -33.64
CA LEU A 193 -6.16 10.51 -32.78
C LEU A 193 -4.69 10.51 -32.41
N THR A 194 -4.03 11.66 -32.53
CA THR A 194 -2.70 11.91 -31.96
C THR A 194 -2.83 12.16 -30.44
N GLY A 195 -1.82 11.79 -29.65
CA GLY A 195 -1.90 11.73 -28.17
C GLY A 195 -2.36 13.00 -27.43
N VAL A 196 -2.32 14.18 -28.07
CA VAL A 196 -2.82 15.44 -27.48
C VAL A 196 -4.36 15.49 -27.46
N ASN A 197 -5.03 14.83 -28.42
CA ASN A 197 -6.50 14.86 -28.50
C ASN A 197 -7.17 13.86 -27.55
N ILE A 198 -6.46 12.81 -27.10
CA ILE A 198 -6.99 11.76 -26.21
C ILE A 198 -7.25 12.31 -24.80
N LEU A 199 -6.31 13.09 -24.25
CA LEU A 199 -6.48 13.69 -22.93
C LEU A 199 -7.62 14.71 -22.88
N ALA A 200 -7.90 15.40 -23.98
CA ALA A 200 -9.02 16.31 -24.09
C ALA A 200 -10.36 15.58 -24.30
N ALA A 201 -10.34 14.37 -24.87
CA ALA A 201 -11.52 13.59 -25.20
C ALA A 201 -12.08 12.79 -24.00
N SER A 202 -11.22 12.31 -23.10
CA SER A 202 -11.63 11.55 -21.91
C SER A 202 -11.20 12.26 -20.61
N PRO A 203 -12.10 13.03 -19.97
CA PRO A 203 -11.81 13.69 -18.70
C PRO A 203 -11.47 12.71 -17.56
N SER A 204 -12.06 11.51 -17.57
CA SER A 204 -11.76 10.45 -16.59
C SER A 204 -10.37 9.88 -16.78
N LEU A 205 -9.94 9.62 -18.02
CA LEU A 205 -8.61 9.11 -18.33
C LEU A 205 -7.57 10.13 -17.88
N THR A 206 -7.78 11.41 -18.18
CA THR A 206 -6.93 12.49 -17.68
C THR A 206 -6.89 12.51 -16.15
N ALA A 207 -8.04 12.39 -15.48
CA ALA A 207 -8.10 12.34 -14.02
C ALA A 207 -7.39 11.08 -13.45
N ALA A 208 -7.56 9.91 -14.06
CA ALA A 208 -6.91 8.66 -13.68
C ALA A 208 -5.38 8.78 -13.79
N LEU A 209 -4.89 9.35 -14.89
CA LEU A 209 -3.46 9.60 -15.10
C LEU A 209 -2.88 10.61 -14.12
N VAL A 210 -3.60 11.73 -13.86
CA VAL A 210 -3.18 12.73 -12.87
C VAL A 210 -3.14 12.13 -11.47
N CYS A 211 -4.21 11.45 -11.04
CA CYS A 211 -4.24 10.76 -9.76
C CYS A 211 -3.17 9.67 -9.67
N GLY A 212 -2.94 8.92 -10.75
CA GLY A 212 -1.94 7.84 -10.79
C GLY A 212 -0.52 8.40 -10.65
N PHE A 213 -0.23 9.50 -11.36
CA PHE A 213 1.02 10.22 -11.22
C PHE A 213 1.22 10.76 -9.80
N LEU A 214 0.22 11.42 -9.23
CA LEU A 214 0.28 11.93 -7.86
C LEU A 214 0.47 10.80 -6.86
N ALA A 215 -0.19 9.66 -7.05
CA ALA A 215 0.02 8.48 -6.23
C ALA A 215 1.50 8.06 -6.29
N VAL A 216 2.03 7.75 -7.48
CA VAL A 216 3.44 7.32 -7.63
C VAL A 216 4.42 8.34 -7.06
N LEU A 217 4.16 9.64 -7.26
CA LEU A 217 4.97 10.71 -6.67
C LEU A 217 4.97 10.62 -5.14
N ASN A 218 3.79 10.52 -4.51
CA ASN A 218 3.68 10.41 -3.06
C ASN A 218 4.35 9.14 -2.51
N LEU A 219 4.23 8.01 -3.22
CA LEU A 219 4.94 6.78 -2.84
C LEU A 219 6.46 6.94 -2.94
N ARG A 220 6.96 7.59 -4.00
CA ARG A 220 8.39 7.92 -4.15
C ARG A 220 8.88 8.85 -3.04
N LEU A 221 8.06 9.82 -2.61
CA LEU A 221 8.37 10.70 -1.49
C LEU A 221 8.39 9.95 -0.16
N CYS A 222 7.57 8.91 0.02
CA CYS A 222 7.66 8.04 1.19
C CYS A 222 9.03 7.36 1.31
N TRP A 223 9.68 7.08 0.18
CA TRP A 223 11.05 6.56 0.19
C TRP A 223 12.04 7.62 0.64
N VAL A 224 11.88 8.88 0.23
CA VAL A 224 12.73 9.99 0.72
C VAL A 224 12.59 10.20 2.23
N TRP A 225 11.37 10.08 2.75
CA TRP A 225 11.06 10.27 4.17
C TRP A 225 10.47 9.00 4.77
N GLU A 226 11.33 8.05 5.14
CA GLU A 226 10.92 6.75 5.71
C GLU A 226 10.60 6.80 7.21
N ARG A 227 10.43 7.99 7.81
CA ARG A 227 10.22 8.14 9.25
C ARG A 227 9.19 9.19 9.62
N GLY A 228 8.48 8.89 10.70
CA GLY A 228 7.61 9.81 11.43
C GLY A 228 6.45 10.36 10.60
N LYS A 229 6.01 11.57 10.93
CA LYS A 229 4.78 12.18 10.39
C LYS A 229 4.83 12.44 8.89
N THR A 230 6.01 12.73 8.34
CA THR A 230 6.17 13.01 6.91
C THR A 230 5.89 11.77 6.08
N TYR A 231 6.39 10.60 6.52
CA TYR A 231 6.04 9.31 5.93
C TYR A 231 4.52 9.11 5.93
N LEU A 232 3.90 9.22 7.12
CA LEU A 232 2.45 8.99 7.28
C LEU A 232 1.62 9.91 6.38
N PHE A 233 2.02 11.17 6.23
CA PHE A 233 1.35 12.14 5.38
C PHE A 233 1.42 11.76 3.90
N PHE A 234 2.61 11.53 3.36
CA PHE A 234 2.75 11.17 1.94
C PHE A 234 2.13 9.80 1.64
N HIS A 235 2.21 8.86 2.58
CA HIS A 235 1.60 7.54 2.41
C HIS A 235 0.07 7.62 2.46
N SER A 236 -0.49 8.50 3.29
CA SER A 236 -1.93 8.82 3.27
C SER A 236 -2.38 9.35 1.91
N LEU A 237 -1.59 10.25 1.30
CA LEU A 237 -1.88 10.78 -0.04
C LEU A 237 -1.76 9.69 -1.11
N TRP A 238 -0.80 8.77 -0.99
CA TRP A 238 -0.72 7.57 -1.83
C TRP A 238 -2.03 6.78 -1.79
N HIS A 239 -2.60 6.50 -0.61
CA HIS A 239 -3.87 5.80 -0.48
C HIS A 239 -5.01 6.51 -1.20
N ILE A 240 -5.16 7.81 -0.96
CA ILE A 240 -6.26 8.60 -1.51
C ILE A 240 -6.15 8.69 -3.03
N PHE A 241 -4.96 9.02 -3.56
CA PHE A 241 -4.78 9.19 -4.98
C PHE A 241 -4.84 7.87 -5.75
N SER A 242 -4.30 6.77 -5.22
CA SER A 242 -4.40 5.47 -5.88
C SER A 242 -5.84 4.91 -5.86
N ALA A 243 -6.60 5.13 -4.78
CA ALA A 243 -8.03 4.84 -4.76
C ALA A 243 -8.77 5.69 -5.81
N ALA A 244 -8.49 7.00 -5.88
CA ALA A 244 -9.08 7.89 -6.88
C ALA A 244 -8.74 7.45 -8.32
N THR A 245 -7.51 6.99 -8.57
CA THR A 245 -7.14 6.39 -9.86
C THR A 245 -8.04 5.22 -10.19
N CYS A 246 -8.22 4.26 -9.27
CA CYS A 246 -9.12 3.12 -9.50
C CYS A 246 -10.55 3.56 -9.81
N TYR A 247 -11.06 4.58 -9.10
CA TYR A 247 -12.37 5.15 -9.39
C TYR A 247 -12.45 5.68 -10.82
N PHE A 248 -11.49 6.49 -11.27
CA PHE A 248 -11.53 7.08 -12.60
C PHE A 248 -11.32 6.07 -13.72
N VAL A 249 -10.46 5.07 -13.52
CA VAL A 249 -10.30 3.94 -14.45
C VAL A 249 -11.61 3.19 -14.63
N GLY A 250 -12.33 2.89 -13.55
CA GLY A 250 -13.60 2.17 -13.63
C GLY A 250 -14.82 3.05 -13.88
N ALA A 251 -14.72 4.38 -13.77
CA ALA A 251 -15.86 5.28 -13.95
C ALA A 251 -16.31 5.38 -15.41
N ASP A 252 -15.36 5.30 -16.33
CA ASP A 252 -15.60 5.43 -17.77
C ASP A 252 -15.47 4.11 -18.50
N TRP A 253 -15.11 3.05 -17.77
CA TRP A 253 -15.23 1.69 -18.25
C TRP A 253 -16.71 1.36 -18.46
N ASN A 254 -17.20 1.61 -19.67
CA ASN A 254 -18.54 1.24 -20.11
C ASN A 254 -18.64 -0.26 -20.43
N GLY A 255 -17.63 -1.06 -20.03
CA GLY A 255 -17.54 -2.51 -20.09
C GLY A 255 -18.58 -3.12 -21.00
N GLY A 256 -18.43 -2.91 -22.31
CA GLY A 256 -19.51 -3.16 -23.27
C GLY A 256 -19.98 -4.60 -23.20
N ASN A 257 -20.99 -4.90 -22.37
CA ASN A 257 -21.70 -6.17 -22.25
C ASN A 257 -20.88 -7.45 -22.53
N TRP A 258 -19.65 -7.59 -22.02
CA TRP A 258 -18.83 -8.77 -22.31
C TRP A 258 -19.18 -10.00 -21.44
N TRP A 259 -20.10 -9.87 -20.47
CA TRP A 259 -20.41 -10.95 -19.52
C TRP A 259 -21.92 -11.13 -19.20
N TRP A 260 -22.79 -10.97 -20.19
CA TRP A 260 -24.16 -11.52 -20.16
C TRP A 260 -24.47 -12.29 -21.44
#